data_AF-A0A5N9HPR9-F1
#
_entry.id   AF-A0A5N9HPR9-F1
#
_cell.length_a   1.000
_cell.length_b   1.000
_cell.length_c   1.000
_cell.angle_alpha   90.00
_cell.angle_beta   90.00
_cell.angle_gamma   90.00
#
_symmetry.space_group_name_H-M   'P 1'
#
loop_
_entity.id
_entity.type
_entity.pdbx_description
1 polymer ?
#
loop_
_entity_poly.entity_id
_entity_poly.type
_entity_poly.pdbx_seq_one_letter_code
_entity_poly.pdbx_strand_id
1 'polypeptide(L)' 'MRIGSLFSGIGGIELGLERTGGFKIVWQVENNEYAQKVLAKHWPDAARTQASKRIFGFSCLPGLRFKPWQQF' A
#
# COMPACT_ATOMS: atom_id res chain seq x y z
N MET A 1 10.47 -9.73 -0.64
CA MET A 1 10.05 -8.76 0.39
C MET A 1 8.68 -8.18 0.05
N ARG A 2 7.81 -7.94 1.04
CA ARG A 2 6.47 -7.34 0.81
C ARG A 2 6.53 -5.84 1.07
N ILE A 3 5.94 -5.05 0.18
CA ILE A 3 5.96 -3.58 0.26
C ILE A 3 4.55 -3.02 0.32
N GLY A 4 4.37 -2.11 1.28
CA GLY A 4 3.32 -1.12 1.26
C GLY A 4 3.83 0.21 0.74
N SER A 5 3.10 0.81 -0.19
CA SER A 5 3.49 2.09 -0.77
C SER A 5 2.56 3.22 -0.32
N LEU A 6 3.16 4.29 0.19
CA LEU A 6 2.47 5.50 0.62
C LEU A 6 2.74 6.60 -0.40
N PHE A 7 1.70 7.33 -0.79
CA PHE A 7 1.79 8.35 -1.84
C PHE A 7 2.28 7.74 -3.16
N SER A 8 1.65 6.61 -3.53
CA SER A 8 2.04 5.80 -4.70
C SER A 8 2.08 6.57 -6.02
N GLY A 9 1.36 7.69 -6.12
CA GLY A 9 1.17 8.39 -7.39
C GLY A 9 0.69 7.40 -8.44
N ILE A 10 1.36 7.40 -9.60
CA ILE A 10 1.04 6.48 -10.71
C ILE A 10 1.76 5.12 -10.63
N GLY A 11 2.58 4.87 -9.61
CA GLY A 11 3.23 3.57 -9.38
C GLY A 11 4.65 3.43 -9.94
N GLY A 12 5.37 4.53 -10.17
CA GLY A 12 6.70 4.49 -10.79
C GLY A 12 7.76 3.77 -9.94
N ILE A 13 7.76 4.01 -8.63
CA ILE A 13 8.69 3.39 -7.68
C ILE A 13 8.37 1.89 -7.54
N GLU A 14 7.09 1.57 -7.39
CA GLU A 14 6.56 0.22 -7.30
C GLU A 14 6.97 -0.64 -8.49
N LEU A 15 6.85 -0.10 -9.70
CA LEU A 15 7.24 -0.80 -10.92
C LEU A 15 8.76 -1.02 -10.97
N GLY A 16 9.55 -0.04 -10.56
CA GLY A 16 11.01 -0.18 -10.45
C GLY A 16 11.39 -1.30 -9.47
N LEU A 17 10.72 -1.37 -8.33
CA LEU A 17 10.99 -2.39 -7.30
C LEU A 17 10.58 -3.79 -7.75
N GLU A 18 9.37 -3.96 -8.31
CA GLU A 18 8.94 -5.25 -8.87
C GLU A 18 9.90 -5.76 -9.97
N ARG A 19 10.41 -4.86 -10.81
CA ARG A 19 11.37 -5.20 -11.87
C ARG A 19 12.71 -5.74 -11.36
N THR A 20 13.07 -5.48 -10.10
CA THR A 20 14.25 -6.13 -9.49
C THR A 20 14.03 -7.62 -9.18
N GLY A 21 12.77 -8.09 -9.19
CA GLY A 21 12.38 -9.47 -8.87
C GLY A 21 12.34 -9.81 -7.38
N GLY A 22 12.75 -8.89 -6.50
CA GLY A 22 12.84 -9.13 -5.05
C GLY A 22 11.65 -8.64 -4.23
N PHE A 23 10.75 -7.86 -4.83
CA PHE A 23 9.69 -7.14 -4.11
C PHE A 23 8.32 -7.49 -4.64
N LYS A 24 7.33 -7.55 -3.74
CA LYS A 24 5.92 -7.70 -4.07
C LYS A 24 5.11 -6.58 -3.43
N ILE A 25 4.43 -5.78 -4.24
CA ILE A 25 3.53 -4.74 -3.75
C ILE A 25 2.24 -5.37 -3.25
N VAL A 26 1.91 -5.14 -1.97
CA VAL A 26 0.74 -5.74 -1.32
C VAL A 26 -0.36 -4.72 -1.05
N TRP A 27 -0.01 -3.44 -0.88
CA TRP A 27 -0.98 -2.37 -0.71
C TRP A 27 -0.40 -1.01 -1.09
N GLN A 28 -1.29 -0.09 -1.46
CA GLN A 28 -0.99 1.23 -1.98
C GLN A 28 -1.94 2.27 -1.37
N VAL A 29 -1.40 3.44 -1.02
CA VAL A 29 -2.19 4.59 -0.56
C VAL A 29 -1.98 5.74 -1.53
N GLU A 30 -3.07 6.16 -2.15
CA GLU A 30 -3.07 7.27 -3.12
C GLU A 30 -4.40 8.00 -3.04
N ASN A 31 -4.39 9.33 -3.05
CA ASN A 31 -5.60 10.15 -2.94
C ASN A 31 -6.15 10.56 -4.32
N ASN A 32 -5.31 10.56 -5.36
CA ASN A 32 -5.72 10.90 -6.71
C ASN A 32 -6.43 9.71 -7.39
N GLU A 33 -7.72 9.87 -7.71
CA GLU A 33 -8.52 8.82 -8.35
C GLU A 33 -7.99 8.38 -9.72
N TYR A 34 -7.43 9.29 -10.51
CA TYR A 34 -6.85 8.95 -11.80
C TYR A 34 -5.62 8.05 -11.61
N ALA A 35 -4.76 8.41 -10.66
CA ALA A 35 -3.59 7.63 -10.32
C ALA A 35 -3.98 6.23 -9.80
N GLN A 36 -5.04 6.13 -8.99
CA GLN A 36 -5.59 4.83 -8.56
C GLN A 36 -6.03 3.95 -9.73
N LYS A 37 -6.64 4.52 -10.77
CA LYS A 37 -7.03 3.75 -11.98
C LYS A 37 -5.80 3.19 -12.71
N VAL A 38 -4.71 3.95 -12.75
CA VAL A 38 -3.44 3.48 -13.32
C VAL A 38 -2.86 2.36 -12.46
N LEU A 39 -2.80 2.55 -11.15
CA LEU A 39 -2.33 1.55 -10.19
C LEU A 39 -3.12 0.24 -10.30
N ALA A 40 -4.45 0.31 -10.40
CA ALA A 40 -5.33 -0.85 -10.52
C ALA A 40 -5.06 -1.69 -11.76
N LYS A 41 -4.60 -1.07 -12.86
CA LYS A 41 -4.18 -1.82 -14.06
C LYS A 41 -2.89 -2.59 -13.84
N HIS A 42 -1.94 -2.02 -13.11
CA HIS A 42 -0.63 -2.65 -12.87
C HIS A 42 -0.66 -3.71 -11.76
N TRP A 43 -1.42 -3.48 -10.68
CA TRP A 43 -1.49 -4.39 -9.53
C TRP A 43 -2.94 -4.68 -9.12
N PRO A 44 -3.71 -5.46 -9.89
CA PRO A 44 -5.12 -5.71 -9.58
C PRO A 44 -5.34 -6.26 -8.17
N ASP A 45 -4.40 -7.06 -7.67
CA ASP A 45 -4.49 -7.73 -6.35
C ASP A 45 -4.02 -6.86 -5.16
N ALA A 46 -3.41 -5.70 -5.41
CA ALA A 46 -2.92 -4.84 -4.33
C ALA A 46 -4.09 -4.05 -3.70
N ALA A 47 -4.17 -4.08 -2.36
CA ALA A 47 -5.19 -3.33 -1.63
C ALA A 47 -4.96 -1.81 -1.75
N ARG A 48 -6.04 -1.02 -1.88
CA ARG A 48 -5.95 0.43 -2.11
C ARG A 48 -6.80 1.23 -1.14
N THR A 49 -6.29 2.35 -0.65
CA THR A 49 -7.02 3.28 0.22
C THR A 49 -6.72 4.75 -0.10
N GLN A 50 -7.70 5.65 0.09
CA GLN A 50 -7.54 7.11 0.00
C GLN A 50 -7.21 7.71 1.38
N ALA A 51 -6.05 8.38 1.50
CA ALA A 51 -5.56 9.24 2.60
C ALA A 51 -5.51 8.74 4.08
N SER A 52 -4.66 9.43 4.85
CA SER A 52 -3.93 9.04 6.08
C SER A 52 -4.74 8.68 7.35
N LYS A 53 -6.06 8.80 7.35
CA LYS A 53 -6.87 8.55 8.56
C LYS A 53 -7.03 7.06 8.91
N ARG A 54 -6.61 6.15 8.03
CA ARG A 54 -6.85 4.70 8.18
C ARG A 54 -5.62 3.82 8.05
N ILE A 55 -4.41 4.38 8.06
CA ILE A 55 -3.18 3.58 7.97
C ILE A 55 -2.87 2.87 9.32
N PHE A 56 -3.51 3.29 10.43
CA PHE A 56 -3.41 2.63 11.75
C PHE A 56 -4.46 1.53 11.98
N GLY A 57 -5.00 0.91 10.93
CA GLY A 57 -6.06 -0.10 11.03
C GLY A 57 -5.85 -1.31 10.13
N PHE A 58 -4.67 -1.91 10.13
CA PHE A 58 -4.40 -3.19 9.46
C PHE A 58 -5.12 -4.35 10.18
N SER A 59 -6.45 -4.46 10.01
CA SER A 59 -7.22 -5.60 10.54
C SER A 59 -7.28 -6.80 9.58
N CYS A 60 -6.58 -6.77 8.44
CA CYS A 60 -6.63 -7.88 7.47
C CYS A 60 -5.43 -8.85 7.54
N LEU A 61 -4.59 -8.78 8.59
CA LEU A 61 -3.55 -9.78 8.85
C LEU A 61 -3.93 -10.60 10.09
N PRO A 62 -4.39 -11.86 9.96
CA PRO A 62 -4.64 -12.70 11.11
C PRO A 62 -3.33 -12.94 11.87
N GLY A 63 -3.23 -12.45 13.11
CA GLY A 63 -2.12 -12.78 14.04
C GLY A 63 -1.34 -11.59 14.63
N LEU A 64 -1.57 -10.34 14.21
CA LEU A 64 -0.89 -9.17 14.79
C LEU A 64 -1.80 -8.45 15.80
N ARG A 65 -1.66 -8.81 17.08
CA ARG A 65 -2.28 -8.04 18.18
C ARG A 65 -1.46 -6.77 18.42
N PHE A 66 -1.94 -5.64 17.91
CA PHE A 66 -1.26 -4.36 18.09
C PHE A 66 -1.74 -3.67 19.38
N LYS A 67 -0.80 -3.07 20.14
CA LYS A 67 -1.14 -2.18 21.27
C LYS A 67 -1.30 -0.75 20.77
N PRO A 68 -2.35 -0.01 21.20
CA PRO A 68 -2.60 1.35 20.74
C PRO A 68 -1.46 2.31 21.12
N TRP A 69 -1.14 3.21 20.19
CA TRP A 69 -0.16 4.28 20.35
C TRP A 69 -0.67 5.38 21.30
N GLN A 70 -0.64 5.09 22.61
CA GLN A 70 -0.86 6.04 23.71
C GLN A 70 0.22 5.88 24.82
N GLN A 71 1.40 5.32 24.49
CA GLN A 71 2.44 4.95 25.47
C GLN A 71 3.83 5.49 25.10
N PHE A 72 3.89 6.63 24.41
CA PHE A 72 5.05 7.52 24.38
C PHE A 72 4.64 8.88 24.90
#